data_AF-A0A1M5PE01-F1
#
_entry.id   AF-A0A1M5PE01-F1
#
_cell.length_a   1.000
_cell.length_b   1.000
_cell.length_c   1.000
_cell.angle_alpha   90.00
_cell.angle_beta   90.00
_cell.angle_gamma   90.00
#
_symmetry.space_group_name_H-M   'P 1'
#
loop_
_entity.id
_entity.type
_entity.pdbx_description
1 polymer ?
#
loop_
_entity_poly.entity_id
_entity_poly.type
_entity_poly.pdbx_seq_one_letter_code
_entity_poly.pdbx_strand_id
1 'polypeptide(L)'
;METPSDLAQHQRILLGLIRANYQVGRADPPYFHQVAASPDLQEARGNIFLWRVYVLERTCVLTMALLRQRGLLEPALESFIRSQNVSPFREYQPLAFLASLGAHRDSLVVSVSQFELALMRVRDGDPHSYEVTWETDPHIVLHSLAQDQALQQPYPGGIWQTRIAAGLPHLFEITRTT
;
A
#
# COMPACT_ATOMS: atom_id res chain seq x y z
N MET A 1 27.03 34.52 -15.03
CA MET A 1 27.85 33.97 -13.93
C MET A 1 27.02 32.85 -13.32
N GLU A 2 27.15 31.64 -13.86
CA GLU A 2 26.42 30.48 -13.37
C GLU A 2 27.05 30.03 -12.06
N THR A 3 26.31 30.10 -10.97
CA THR A 3 26.68 29.46 -9.71
C THR A 3 26.83 27.97 -9.99
N PRO A 4 27.90 27.29 -9.51
CA PRO A 4 28.02 25.86 -9.67
C PRO A 4 26.82 25.21 -8.98
N SER A 5 25.86 24.75 -9.80
CA SER A 5 24.71 23.99 -9.33
C SER A 5 25.28 22.78 -8.62
N ASP A 6 25.06 22.67 -7.31
CA ASP A 6 25.36 21.46 -6.57
C ASP A 6 24.64 20.30 -7.28
N LEU A 7 25.42 19.42 -7.92
CA LEU A 7 24.91 18.30 -8.69
C LEU A 7 23.97 17.45 -7.83
N ALA A 8 24.26 17.33 -6.52
CA ALA A 8 23.41 16.60 -5.60
C ALA A 8 22.04 17.27 -5.42
N GLN A 9 21.99 18.61 -5.30
CA GLN A 9 20.73 19.35 -5.27
C GLN A 9 19.96 19.18 -6.58
N HIS A 10 20.65 19.27 -7.72
CA HIS A 10 20.04 19.09 -9.03
C HIS A 10 19.40 17.70 -9.19
N GLN A 11 20.13 16.64 -8.82
CA GLN A 11 19.64 15.26 -8.83
C GLN A 11 18.45 15.06 -7.88
N ARG A 12 18.46 15.67 -6.69
CA ARG A 12 17.34 15.61 -5.74
C ARG A 12 16.08 16.25 -6.31
N ILE A 13 16.21 17.40 -6.98
CA ILE A 13 15.07 18.08 -7.62
C ILE A 13 14.50 17.22 -8.74
N LEU A 14 15.34 16.72 -9.66
CA LEU A 14 14.89 15.85 -10.75
C LEU A 14 14.22 14.57 -10.23
N LEU A 15 14.82 13.93 -9.23
CA LEU A 15 14.23 12.76 -8.58
C LEU A 15 12.89 13.10 -7.93
N GLY A 16 12.78 14.26 -7.30
CA GLY A 16 11.55 14.71 -6.67
C GLY A 16 10.44 15.01 -7.68
N LEU A 17 10.81 15.55 -8.85
CA LEU A 17 9.91 15.70 -9.99
C LEU A 17 9.44 14.32 -10.47
N ILE A 18 10.32 13.35 -10.70
CA ILE A 18 9.92 11.98 -11.11
C ILE A 18 8.98 11.35 -10.07
N ARG A 19 9.21 11.60 -8.77
CA ARG A 19 8.39 11.05 -7.66
C ARG A 19 7.12 11.84 -7.35
N ALA A 20 6.88 12.96 -8.03
CA ALA A 20 5.76 13.87 -7.77
C ALA A 20 5.70 14.40 -6.32
N ASN A 21 6.84 14.53 -5.65
CA ASN A 21 6.95 15.04 -4.27
C ASN A 21 7.69 16.38 -4.17
N TYR A 22 8.09 16.95 -5.31
CA TYR A 22 8.69 18.26 -5.42
C TYR A 22 7.84 19.12 -6.35
N GLN A 23 7.54 20.33 -5.90
CA GLN A 23 6.83 21.34 -6.67
C GLN A 23 7.81 22.47 -6.97
N VAL A 24 8.01 22.75 -8.26
CA VAL A 24 8.92 23.80 -8.71
C VAL A 24 8.40 25.15 -8.25
N GLY A 25 9.21 25.85 -7.45
CA GLY A 25 8.96 27.20 -6.97
C GLY A 25 9.47 28.27 -7.93
N ARG A 26 9.08 29.53 -7.69
CA ARG A 26 9.45 30.67 -8.56
C ARG A 26 10.96 30.98 -8.59
N ALA A 27 11.70 30.53 -7.60
CA ALA A 27 13.14 30.76 -7.49
C ALA A 27 13.98 29.66 -8.16
N ASP A 28 13.34 28.60 -8.65
CA ASP A 28 14.05 27.48 -9.25
C ASP A 28 14.53 27.81 -10.67
N PRO A 29 15.66 27.24 -11.11
CA PRO A 29 16.16 27.40 -12.47
C PRO A 29 15.11 27.11 -13.57
N PRO A 30 15.10 27.86 -14.68
CA PRO A 30 14.15 27.66 -15.79
C PRO A 30 14.08 26.23 -16.33
N TYR A 31 15.20 25.51 -16.27
CA TYR A 31 15.29 24.10 -16.63
C TYR A 31 14.28 23.23 -15.86
N PHE A 32 14.11 23.42 -14.54
CA PHE A 32 13.18 22.59 -13.76
C PHE A 32 11.73 22.89 -14.09
N HIS A 33 11.40 24.13 -14.45
CA HIS A 33 10.07 24.49 -14.94
C HIS A 33 9.77 23.77 -16.28
N GLN A 34 10.75 23.71 -17.19
CA GLN A 34 10.60 23.00 -18.46
C GLN A 34 10.41 21.49 -18.25
N VAL A 35 11.22 20.87 -17.39
CA VAL A 35 11.07 19.45 -17.05
C VAL A 35 9.73 19.17 -16.36
N ALA A 36 9.31 20.02 -15.42
CA ALA A 36 8.03 19.84 -14.73
C ALA A 36 6.81 19.93 -15.66
N ALA A 37 6.92 20.71 -16.73
CA ALA A 37 5.90 20.85 -17.75
C ALA A 37 6.03 19.84 -18.91
N SER A 38 7.06 18.98 -18.93
CA SER A 38 7.32 18.12 -20.08
C SER A 38 6.32 16.97 -20.18
N PRO A 39 5.86 16.62 -21.41
CA PRO A 39 5.05 15.43 -21.63
C PRO A 39 5.74 14.15 -21.17
N ASP A 40 7.05 14.03 -21.41
CA ASP A 40 7.85 12.85 -21.05
C ASP A 40 7.84 12.59 -19.54
N LEU A 41 7.87 13.64 -18.71
CA LEU A 41 7.78 13.48 -17.26
C LEU A 41 6.39 12.95 -16.85
N GLN A 42 5.33 13.41 -17.51
CA GLN A 42 3.97 12.93 -17.25
C GLN A 42 3.83 11.46 -17.63
N GLU A 43 4.36 11.07 -18.79
CA GLU A 43 4.37 9.67 -19.22
C GLU A 43 5.20 8.80 -18.28
N ALA A 44 6.40 9.24 -17.89
CA ALA A 44 7.24 8.53 -16.95
C ALA A 44 6.55 8.30 -15.60
N ARG A 45 5.84 9.33 -15.08
CA ARG A 45 5.02 9.21 -13.86
C ARG A 45 3.87 8.22 -14.04
N GLY A 46 3.19 8.25 -15.18
CA GLY A 46 2.14 7.29 -15.52
C GLY A 46 2.66 5.85 -15.53
N ASN A 47 3.81 5.61 -16.14
CA ASN A 47 4.46 4.30 -16.16
C ASN A 47 4.85 3.83 -14.75
N ILE A 48 5.43 4.72 -13.94
CA ILE A 48 5.76 4.41 -12.53
C ILE A 48 4.49 4.05 -11.75
N PHE A 49 3.41 4.80 -11.94
CA PHE A 49 2.12 4.54 -11.31
C PHE A 49 1.60 3.14 -11.68
N LEU A 50 1.52 2.82 -12.96
CA LEU A 50 1.05 1.52 -13.44
C LEU A 50 1.88 0.36 -12.89
N TRP A 51 3.20 0.50 -12.85
CA TRP A 51 4.08 -0.49 -12.24
C TRP A 51 3.83 -0.69 -10.75
N ARG A 52 3.59 0.39 -9.99
CA ARG A 52 3.26 0.29 -8.56
C ARG A 52 1.95 -0.44 -8.34
N VAL A 53 0.91 -0.09 -9.10
CA VAL A 53 -0.39 -0.77 -9.04
C VAL A 53 -0.22 -2.25 -9.36
N TYR A 54 0.50 -2.58 -10.43
CA TYR A 54 0.76 -3.97 -10.81
C TYR A 54 1.47 -4.77 -9.72
N VAL A 55 2.47 -4.19 -9.04
CA VAL A 55 3.14 -4.85 -7.91
C VAL A 55 2.15 -5.08 -6.76
N LEU A 56 1.41 -4.04 -6.35
CA LEU A 56 0.46 -4.12 -5.24
C LEU A 56 -0.65 -5.13 -5.51
N GLU A 57 -1.21 -5.18 -6.71
CA GLU A 57 -2.24 -6.16 -7.09
C GLU A 57 -1.75 -7.60 -6.96
N ARG A 58 -0.49 -7.85 -7.25
CA ARG A 58 0.10 -9.20 -7.18
C ARG A 58 0.54 -9.62 -5.78
N THR A 59 0.82 -8.66 -4.90
CA THR A 59 1.36 -8.95 -3.56
C THR A 59 0.32 -8.78 -2.45
N CYS A 60 -0.58 -7.82 -2.57
CA CYS A 60 -1.58 -7.44 -1.58
C CYS A 60 -2.98 -7.91 -2.03
N VAL A 61 -3.08 -9.18 -2.43
CA VAL A 61 -4.24 -9.73 -3.16
C VAL A 61 -5.55 -9.48 -2.42
N LEU A 62 -5.61 -9.79 -1.13
CA LEU A 62 -6.83 -9.70 -0.33
C LEU A 62 -7.25 -8.24 -0.13
N THR A 63 -6.28 -7.38 0.19
CA THR A 63 -6.55 -5.96 0.42
C THR A 63 -6.98 -5.26 -0.86
N MET A 64 -6.34 -5.57 -1.99
CA MET A 64 -6.67 -5.00 -3.29
C MET A 64 -8.06 -5.45 -3.75
N ALA A 65 -8.41 -6.72 -3.57
CA ALA A 65 -9.76 -7.23 -3.84
C ALA A 65 -10.80 -6.51 -2.98
N LEU A 66 -10.57 -6.37 -1.67
CA LEU A 66 -11.49 -5.68 -0.77
C LEU A 66 -11.71 -4.22 -1.18
N LEU A 67 -10.62 -3.48 -1.41
CA LEU A 67 -10.69 -2.07 -1.81
C LEU A 67 -11.46 -1.90 -3.12
N ARG A 68 -11.28 -2.81 -4.08
CA ARG A 68 -12.02 -2.81 -5.35
C ARG A 68 -13.51 -3.04 -5.12
N GLN A 69 -13.87 -4.07 -4.34
CA GLN A 69 -15.28 -4.36 -4.02
C GLN A 69 -15.97 -3.21 -3.28
N ARG A 70 -15.21 -2.40 -2.53
CA ARG A 70 -15.72 -1.22 -1.79
C ARG A 70 -15.68 0.08 -2.60
N GLY A 71 -15.16 0.08 -3.83
CA GLY A 71 -14.96 1.31 -4.62
C GLY A 71 -13.96 2.29 -3.98
N LEU A 72 -12.99 1.76 -3.22
CA LEU A 72 -11.99 2.54 -2.46
C LEU A 72 -10.57 2.39 -3.02
N LEU A 73 -10.40 1.67 -4.12
CA LEU A 73 -9.07 1.34 -4.65
C LEU A 73 -8.30 2.58 -5.13
N GLU A 74 -8.87 3.36 -6.06
CA GLU A 74 -8.20 4.57 -6.54
C GLU A 74 -7.85 5.56 -5.40
N PRO A 75 -8.78 5.94 -4.50
CA PRO A 75 -8.45 6.91 -3.45
C PRO A 75 -7.40 6.37 -2.47
N ALA A 76 -7.37 5.07 -2.18
CA ALA A 76 -6.34 4.46 -1.34
C ALA A 76 -4.95 4.52 -2.01
N LEU A 77 -4.87 4.20 -3.31
CA LEU A 77 -3.62 4.26 -4.07
C LEU A 77 -3.11 5.69 -4.21
N GLU A 78 -3.98 6.65 -4.53
CA GLU A 78 -3.61 8.06 -4.62
C GLU A 78 -3.13 8.62 -3.27
N SER A 79 -3.80 8.25 -2.17
CA SER A 79 -3.38 8.64 -0.82
C SER A 79 -2.00 8.07 -0.49
N PHE A 80 -1.79 6.78 -0.73
CA PHE A 80 -0.50 6.12 -0.51
C PHE A 80 0.63 6.75 -1.33
N ILE A 81 0.40 6.99 -2.62
CA ILE A 81 1.41 7.52 -3.54
C ILE A 81 1.77 8.98 -3.19
N ARG A 82 0.80 9.78 -2.74
CA ARG A 82 1.04 11.16 -2.31
C ARG A 82 1.70 11.25 -0.93
N SER A 83 1.25 10.43 0.02
CA SER A 83 1.73 10.48 1.41
C SER A 83 3.13 9.92 1.56
N GLN A 84 3.47 8.90 0.77
CA GLN A 84 4.76 8.27 0.91
C GLN A 84 5.75 8.78 -0.13
N ASN A 85 6.84 9.34 0.40
CA ASN A 85 8.13 9.41 -0.27
C ASN A 85 8.72 7.98 -0.41
N VAL A 86 7.91 7.04 -0.94
CA VAL A 86 8.19 5.59 -0.90
C VAL A 86 9.56 5.37 -1.52
N SER A 87 10.36 4.61 -0.79
CA SER A 87 11.62 4.08 -1.27
C SER A 87 11.48 3.58 -2.72
N PRO A 88 12.45 3.88 -3.61
CA PRO A 88 12.43 3.40 -4.99
C PRO A 88 12.49 1.87 -5.08
N PHE A 89 12.85 1.20 -3.97
CA PHE A 89 12.94 -0.25 -3.88
C PHE A 89 11.55 -0.88 -3.85
N ARG A 90 11.23 -1.63 -4.91
CA ARG A 90 9.93 -2.26 -5.17
C ARG A 90 9.50 -3.23 -4.06
N GLU A 91 10.46 -3.88 -3.41
CA GLU A 91 10.25 -4.90 -2.39
C GLU A 91 9.52 -4.38 -1.14
N TYR A 92 9.69 -3.10 -0.80
CA TYR A 92 9.08 -2.52 0.41
C TYR A 92 7.69 -1.91 0.17
N GLN A 93 7.28 -1.74 -1.09
CA GLN A 93 6.02 -1.07 -1.41
C GLN A 93 4.78 -1.82 -0.87
N PRO A 94 4.69 -3.16 -0.96
CA PRO A 94 3.56 -3.89 -0.42
C PRO A 94 3.40 -3.71 1.09
N LEU A 95 4.49 -3.89 1.85
CA LEU A 95 4.48 -3.75 3.31
C LEU A 95 4.11 -2.33 3.72
N ALA A 96 4.67 -1.32 3.04
CA ALA A 96 4.40 0.08 3.34
C ALA A 96 2.95 0.47 2.99
N PHE A 97 2.40 -0.08 1.91
CA PHE A 97 1.01 0.12 1.51
C PHE A 97 0.06 -0.45 2.55
N LEU A 98 0.21 -1.73 2.92
CA LEU A 98 -0.62 -2.37 3.93
C LEU A 98 -0.52 -1.67 5.29
N ALA A 99 0.68 -1.26 5.69
CA ALA A 99 0.88 -0.50 6.93
C ALA A 99 0.13 0.85 6.91
N SER A 100 0.10 1.54 5.76
CA SER A 100 -0.59 2.83 5.63
C SER A 100 -2.11 2.74 5.81
N LEU A 101 -2.69 1.55 5.57
CA LEU A 101 -4.12 1.30 5.74
C LEU A 101 -4.52 1.01 7.20
N GLY A 102 -3.56 0.90 8.13
CA GLY A 102 -3.84 0.66 9.54
C GLY A 102 -4.65 1.76 10.24
N ALA A 103 -4.69 2.97 9.68
CA ALA A 103 -5.50 4.10 10.16
C ALA A 103 -6.76 4.35 9.31
N HIS A 104 -7.15 3.39 8.47
CA HIS A 104 -8.31 3.54 7.60
C HIS A 104 -9.63 3.56 8.38
N ARG A 105 -10.64 4.29 7.89
CA ARG A 105 -11.94 4.45 8.55
C ARG A 105 -12.83 3.20 8.55
N ASP A 106 -12.66 2.34 7.54
CA ASP A 106 -13.38 1.07 7.40
C ASP A 106 -12.61 -0.01 8.17
N SER A 107 -13.20 -0.52 9.25
CA SER A 107 -12.59 -1.51 10.15
C SER A 107 -12.20 -2.80 9.42
N LEU A 108 -12.97 -3.20 8.40
CA LEU A 108 -12.67 -4.40 7.62
C LEU A 108 -11.41 -4.20 6.77
N VAL A 109 -11.22 -3.01 6.21
CA VAL A 109 -9.99 -2.66 5.47
C VAL A 109 -8.78 -2.69 6.41
N VAL A 110 -8.94 -2.20 7.64
CA VAL A 110 -7.89 -2.29 8.66
C VAL A 110 -7.57 -3.76 8.95
N SER A 111 -8.55 -4.58 9.32
CA SER A 111 -8.30 -5.99 9.67
C SER A 111 -7.67 -6.79 8.52
N VAL A 112 -8.17 -6.66 7.29
CA VAL A 112 -7.60 -7.38 6.13
C VAL A 112 -6.17 -6.92 5.84
N SER A 113 -5.91 -5.61 5.85
CA SER A 113 -4.56 -5.08 5.59
C SER A 113 -3.55 -5.50 6.66
N GLN A 114 -3.93 -5.51 7.94
CA GLN A 114 -3.07 -5.96 9.02
C GLN A 114 -2.83 -7.46 8.99
N PHE A 115 -3.83 -8.25 8.65
CA PHE A 115 -3.68 -9.70 8.46
C PHE A 115 -2.69 -10.01 7.33
N GLU A 116 -2.88 -9.39 6.16
CA GLU A 116 -2.01 -9.61 5.02
C GLU A 116 -0.58 -9.12 5.30
N LEU A 117 -0.42 -8.00 6.00
CA LEU A 117 0.87 -7.47 6.42
C LEU A 117 1.61 -8.43 7.36
N ALA A 118 0.94 -8.90 8.40
CA ALA A 118 1.50 -9.83 9.37
C ALA A 118 1.89 -11.16 8.70
N LEU A 119 1.03 -11.68 7.83
CA LEU A 119 1.28 -12.90 7.09
C LEU A 119 2.50 -12.77 6.17
N MET A 120 2.65 -11.63 5.48
CA MET A 120 3.83 -11.35 4.67
C MET A 120 5.11 -11.34 5.52
N ARG A 121 5.11 -10.63 6.66
CA ARG A 121 6.28 -10.57 7.55
C ARG A 121 6.69 -11.94 8.05
N VAL A 122 5.75 -12.71 8.58
CA VAL A 122 5.99 -14.05 9.11
C VAL A 122 6.49 -15.00 8.01
N ARG A 123 5.91 -14.93 6.80
CA ARG A 123 6.36 -15.71 5.65
C ARG A 123 7.79 -15.35 5.22
N ASP A 124 8.17 -14.09 5.34
CA ASP A 124 9.51 -13.60 5.02
C ASP A 124 10.54 -13.86 6.15
N GLY A 125 10.14 -14.60 7.19
CA GLY A 125 11.04 -15.07 8.25
C GLY A 125 11.02 -14.24 9.54
N ASP A 126 10.07 -13.32 9.70
CA ASP A 126 9.89 -12.59 10.95
C ASP A 126 9.47 -13.55 12.08
N PRO A 127 10.24 -13.64 13.19
CA PRO A 127 9.94 -14.58 14.29
C PRO A 127 8.78 -14.12 15.20
N HIS A 128 8.26 -12.90 15.03
CA HIS A 128 7.21 -12.37 15.90
C HIS A 128 5.84 -13.02 15.66
N SER A 129 5.00 -12.98 16.68
CA SER A 129 3.58 -13.31 16.59
C SER A 129 2.76 -12.02 16.53
N TYR A 130 1.73 -12.04 15.70
CA TYR A 130 0.82 -10.92 15.48
C TYR A 130 -0.62 -11.34 15.76
N GLU A 131 -1.45 -10.38 16.16
CA GLU A 131 -2.87 -10.59 16.41
C GLU A 131 -3.68 -9.52 15.69
N VAL A 132 -4.76 -9.93 15.03
CA VAL A 132 -5.68 -9.03 14.35
C VAL A 132 -7.09 -9.33 14.84
N THR A 133 -7.80 -8.28 15.25
CA THR A 133 -9.19 -8.37 15.71
C THR A 133 -10.13 -8.06 14.55
N TRP A 134 -11.27 -8.74 14.52
CA TRP A 134 -12.29 -8.63 13.49
C TRP A 134 -13.67 -8.49 14.12
N GLU A 135 -14.51 -7.65 13.53
CA GLU A 135 -15.92 -7.46 13.92
C GLU A 135 -16.86 -8.45 13.18
N THR A 136 -16.30 -9.22 12.26
CA THR A 136 -16.98 -10.17 11.37
C THR A 136 -16.18 -11.45 11.26
N ASP A 137 -16.84 -12.56 10.93
CA ASP A 137 -16.16 -13.86 10.74
C ASP A 137 -15.09 -13.78 9.62
N PRO A 138 -13.79 -13.88 9.97
CA PRO A 138 -12.70 -13.79 9.01
C PRO A 138 -12.64 -15.00 8.08
N HIS A 139 -13.22 -16.16 8.42
CA HIS A 139 -13.27 -17.30 7.48
C HIS A 139 -14.03 -16.93 6.21
N ILE A 140 -15.20 -16.31 6.37
CA ILE A 140 -16.06 -15.89 5.25
C ILE A 140 -15.37 -14.79 4.45
N VAL A 141 -14.80 -13.80 5.13
CA VAL A 141 -14.13 -12.66 4.50
C VAL A 141 -12.93 -13.13 3.67
N LEU A 142 -12.00 -13.85 4.30
CA LEU A 142 -10.75 -14.28 3.66
C LEU A 142 -11.04 -15.24 2.50
N HIS A 143 -11.99 -16.18 2.67
CA HIS A 143 -12.39 -17.08 1.59
C HIS A 143 -12.99 -16.32 0.41
N SER A 144 -13.93 -15.41 0.66
CA SER A 144 -14.59 -14.65 -0.40
C SER A 144 -13.60 -13.78 -1.16
N LEU A 145 -12.72 -13.06 -0.46
CA LEU A 145 -11.69 -12.22 -1.08
C LEU A 145 -10.67 -13.04 -1.88
N ALA A 146 -10.24 -14.20 -1.37
CA ALA A 146 -9.32 -15.09 -2.08
C ALA A 146 -9.92 -15.67 -3.37
N GLN A 147 -11.25 -15.79 -3.45
CA GLN A 147 -11.98 -16.27 -4.62
C GLN A 147 -12.51 -15.12 -5.51
N ASP A 148 -12.16 -13.86 -5.21
CA ASP A 148 -12.72 -12.65 -5.83
C ASP A 148 -14.26 -12.64 -5.88
N GLN A 149 -14.89 -13.22 -4.84
CA GLN A 149 -16.34 -13.26 -4.68
C GLN A 149 -16.81 -12.02 -3.93
N ALA A 150 -17.94 -11.48 -4.39
CA ALA A 150 -18.59 -10.35 -3.72
C ALA A 150 -18.94 -10.73 -2.29
N LEU A 151 -18.45 -9.94 -1.33
CA LEU A 151 -18.78 -10.16 0.06
C LEU A 151 -20.27 -9.89 0.31
N GLN A 152 -21.02 -10.92 0.71
CA GLN A 152 -22.45 -10.79 1.01
C GLN A 152 -22.67 -10.25 2.42
N GLN A 153 -23.36 -9.12 2.53
CA GLN A 153 -23.82 -8.56 3.80
C GLN A 153 -25.26 -9.00 4.11
N PRO A 154 -25.64 -9.17 5.38
CA PRO A 154 -24.84 -8.95 6.59
C PRO A 154 -23.94 -10.14 6.93
N TYR A 155 -22.74 -9.87 7.44
CA TYR A 155 -21.88 -10.93 7.98
C TYR A 155 -22.38 -11.36 9.36
N PRO A 156 -22.18 -12.63 9.73
CA PRO A 156 -22.35 -13.06 11.11
C PRO A 156 -21.46 -12.20 12.02
N GLY A 157 -22.09 -11.41 12.88
CA GLY A 157 -21.40 -10.56 13.84
C GLY A 157 -20.70 -11.36 14.94
N GLY A 158 -19.64 -10.79 15.48
CA GLY A 158 -18.90 -11.36 16.60
C GLY A 158 -17.49 -10.79 16.65
N ILE A 159 -16.86 -10.87 17.83
CA ILE A 159 -15.46 -10.54 17.96
C ILE A 159 -14.67 -11.80 17.62
N TRP A 160 -13.86 -11.72 16.57
CA TRP A 160 -12.96 -12.78 16.16
C TRP A 160 -11.53 -12.29 16.23
N GLN A 161 -10.61 -13.22 16.41
CA GLN A 161 -9.19 -12.95 16.45
C GLN A 161 -8.47 -13.90 15.50
N THR A 162 -7.52 -13.36 14.75
CA THR A 162 -6.56 -14.16 13.99
C THR A 162 -5.19 -13.97 14.57
N ARG A 163 -4.54 -15.06 14.99
CA ARG A 163 -3.14 -15.06 15.41
C ARG A 163 -2.28 -15.52 14.24
N ILE A 164 -1.22 -14.80 13.95
CA ILE A 164 -0.29 -15.06 12.83
C ILE A 164 1.12 -15.25 13.40
N ALA A 165 1.73 -16.41 13.17
CA ALA A 165 3.05 -16.75 13.68
C ALA A 165 3.69 -17.90 12.88
N ALA A 166 5.02 -17.91 12.78
CA ALA A 166 5.77 -18.90 12.00
C ALA A 166 5.60 -20.35 12.50
N GLY A 167 5.30 -20.52 13.80
CA GLY A 167 5.12 -21.83 14.43
C GLY A 167 3.74 -22.46 14.22
N LEU A 168 2.82 -21.80 13.50
CA LEU A 168 1.46 -22.32 13.27
C LEU A 168 1.39 -23.18 12.00
N PRO A 169 0.53 -24.22 11.96
CA PRO A 169 0.45 -25.15 10.83
C PRO A 169 0.25 -24.50 9.45
N HIS A 170 -0.43 -23.35 9.42
CA HIS A 170 -0.71 -22.57 8.21
C HIS A 170 -0.28 -21.11 8.35
N LEU A 171 0.69 -20.83 9.22
CA LEU A 171 1.15 -19.49 9.62
C LEU A 171 0.13 -18.64 10.37
N PHE A 172 -1.14 -19.06 10.41
CA PHE A 172 -2.17 -18.40 11.21
C PHE A 172 -3.21 -19.39 11.73
N GLU A 173 -3.93 -18.96 12.75
CA GLU A 173 -5.13 -19.61 13.28
C GLU A 173 -6.22 -18.57 13.54
N ILE A 174 -7.47 -19.00 13.49
CA ILE A 174 -8.64 -18.15 13.69
C ILE A 174 -9.38 -18.66 14.93
N THR A 175 -9.69 -17.76 15.85
CA THR A 175 -10.46 -18.06 17.06
C THR A 175 -11.59 -17.05 17.21
N ARG A 176 -12.69 -17.51 17.81
CA ARG A 176 -13.79 -16.63 18.21
C ARG A 176 -13.58 -16.20 19.65
N THR A 177 -13.57 -14.90 19.90
CA THR A 177 -13.53 -14.37 21.26
C THR A 177 -14.92 -14.48 21.86
N THR A 178 -15.02 -15.07 23.05
CA THR A 178 -16.30 -15.29 23.77
C THR A 178 -16.74 -14.04 24.50
#